data_AF-A0A2D3VR98-F1
#
_entry.id   AF-A0A2D3VR98-F1
#
_cell.length_a   1.000
_cell.length_b   1.000
_cell.length_c   1.000
_cell.angle_alpha   90.00
_cell.angle_beta   90.00
_cell.angle_gamma   90.00
#
_symmetry.space_group_name_H-M   'P 1'
#
loop_
_entity.id
_entity.type
_entity.pdbx_description
1 polymer ?
#
loop_
_entity_poly.entity_id
_entity_poly.type
_entity_poly.pdbx_seq_one_letter_code
_entity_poly.pdbx_strand_id
1 'polypeptide(L)'
;MSKVEIKMEGATVPFLKEVVDAITYYTFDTSATPPPEPMINAMLGLQLLDTNSKLIMINHKSPGGLFPKIEAEFDYEVTDLEDGRVQVIFSIKQNAASTTDFSQNSCKG
;
A
#
# COMPACT_ATOMS: atom_id res chain seq x y z
N MET A 1 -0.08 6.30 -21.44
CA MET A 1 -0.73 5.43 -20.43
C MET A 1 -1.60 6.33 -19.55
N SER A 2 -2.84 5.94 -19.24
CA SER A 2 -3.78 6.73 -18.43
C SER A 2 -4.09 6.02 -17.12
N LYS A 3 -3.95 6.74 -15.99
CA LYS A 3 -4.41 6.28 -14.66
C LYS A 3 -5.93 6.34 -14.60
N VAL A 4 -6.55 5.31 -14.03
CA VAL A 4 -8.01 5.25 -13.82
C VAL A 4 -8.27 5.14 -12.32
N GLU A 5 -9.13 6.01 -11.79
CA GLU A 5 -9.55 5.90 -10.40
C GLU A 5 -10.45 4.69 -10.20
N ILE A 6 -10.21 3.93 -9.12
CA ILE A 6 -11.02 2.79 -8.71
C ILE A 6 -11.69 3.09 -7.38
N LYS A 7 -12.94 2.64 -7.23
CA LYS A 7 -13.67 2.74 -5.97
C LYS A 7 -13.35 1.55 -5.10
N MET A 8 -12.89 1.82 -3.89
CA MET A 8 -12.64 0.81 -2.86
C MET A 8 -13.53 1.10 -1.65
N GLU A 9 -14.36 0.14 -1.29
CA GLU A 9 -15.19 0.24 -0.10
C GLU A 9 -14.29 0.34 1.15
N GLY A 10 -14.56 1.33 2.01
CA GLY A 10 -13.76 1.59 3.21
C GLY A 10 -12.48 2.40 2.98
N ALA A 11 -12.08 2.69 1.74
CA ALA A 11 -10.96 3.59 1.48
C ALA A 11 -11.32 5.04 1.85
N THR A 12 -10.38 5.77 2.44
CA THR A 12 -10.56 7.18 2.80
C THR A 12 -9.91 8.14 1.79
N VAL A 13 -9.11 7.61 0.87
CA VAL A 13 -8.47 8.36 -0.22
C VAL A 13 -8.70 7.66 -1.57
N PRO A 14 -8.59 8.38 -2.70
CA PRO A 14 -8.70 7.78 -4.02
C PRO A 14 -7.58 6.77 -4.29
N PHE A 15 -7.95 5.66 -4.92
CA PHE A 15 -7.00 4.69 -5.47
C PHE A 15 -6.95 4.83 -6.98
N LEU A 16 -5.74 4.92 -7.53
CA LEU A 16 -5.50 4.95 -8.96
C LEU A 16 -4.95 3.60 -9.41
N LYS A 17 -5.48 3.09 -10.52
CA LYS A 17 -4.99 1.89 -11.20
C LYS A 17 -4.35 2.28 -12.52
N GLU A 18 -3.18 1.70 -12.80
CA GLU A 18 -2.55 1.74 -14.12
C GLU A 18 -1.94 0.39 -14.47
N VAL A 19 -1.77 0.14 -15.77
CA VAL A 19 -1.11 -1.06 -16.28
C VAL A 19 0.07 -0.62 -17.15
N VAL A 20 1.27 -1.07 -16.80
CA VAL A 20 2.51 -0.77 -17.51
C VAL A 20 3.26 -2.08 -17.70
N ASP A 21 3.60 -2.41 -18.94
CA ASP A 21 4.34 -3.62 -19.29
C ASP A 21 3.78 -4.92 -18.65
N ALA A 22 2.46 -5.08 -18.71
CA ALA A 22 1.69 -6.17 -18.09
C ALA A 22 1.71 -6.24 -16.55
N ILE A 23 2.29 -5.26 -15.87
CA ILE A 23 2.25 -5.11 -14.42
C ILE A 23 1.14 -4.12 -14.05
N THR A 24 0.29 -4.51 -13.10
CA THR A 24 -0.75 -3.63 -12.55
C THR A 24 -0.19 -2.84 -11.37
N TYR A 25 -0.31 -1.52 -11.42
CA TYR A 25 0.06 -0.64 -10.32
C TYR A 25 -1.20 -0.04 -9.71
N TYR A 26 -1.30 -0.16 -8.39
CA TYR A 26 -2.27 0.54 -7.57
C TYR A 26 -1.55 1.66 -6.83
N THR A 27 -2.09 2.87 -6.81
CA THR A 27 -1.46 4.02 -6.14
C THR A 27 -2.46 4.77 -5.28
N PHE A 28 -2.05 5.16 -4.08
CA PHE A 28 -2.83 6.02 -3.20
C PHE A 28 -1.89 6.95 -2.40
N ASP A 29 -2.40 8.12 -1.99
CA ASP A 29 -1.64 9.12 -1.25
C ASP A 29 -2.33 9.40 0.10
N THR A 30 -1.67 9.03 1.19
CA THR A 30 -2.09 9.32 2.57
C THR A 30 -1.17 10.32 3.26
N SER A 31 -0.32 11.04 2.51
CA SER A 31 0.63 11.98 3.09
C SER A 31 0.01 13.18 3.80
N ALA A 32 -1.28 13.45 3.53
CA ALA A 32 -2.05 14.48 4.20
C ALA A 32 -2.99 13.94 5.30
N THR A 33 -3.01 12.63 5.58
CA THR A 33 -3.97 12.02 6.50
C THR A 33 -3.33 11.58 7.82
N PRO A 34 -4.04 11.73 8.95
CA PRO A 34 -3.55 11.28 10.25
C PRO A 34 -3.76 9.76 10.44
N PRO A 35 -2.98 9.11 11.33
CA PRO A 35 -3.33 7.76 11.80
C PRO A 35 -4.76 7.71 12.36
N PRO A 36 -5.53 6.64 12.12
CA PRO A 36 -5.14 5.36 11.51
C PRO A 36 -5.33 5.29 9.98
N GLU A 37 -5.69 6.38 9.29
CA GLU A 37 -6.06 6.34 7.87
C GLU A 37 -4.98 5.76 6.94
N PRO A 38 -3.68 6.09 7.07
CA PRO A 38 -2.63 5.47 6.27
C PRO A 38 -2.62 3.94 6.40
N MET A 39 -2.86 3.41 7.60
CA MET A 39 -2.88 1.98 7.87
C MET A 39 -4.12 1.31 7.25
N ILE A 40 -5.30 1.93 7.36
CA ILE A 40 -6.54 1.41 6.78
C ILE A 40 -6.40 1.28 5.26
N ASN A 41 -5.94 2.34 4.59
CA ASN A 41 -5.79 2.32 3.13
C ASN A 41 -4.68 1.35 2.68
N ALA A 42 -3.58 1.25 3.42
CA ALA A 42 -2.54 0.27 3.12
C ALA A 42 -3.10 -1.18 3.18
N MET A 43 -3.83 -1.53 4.23
CA MET A 43 -4.42 -2.88 4.36
C MET A 43 -5.44 -3.18 3.26
N LEU A 44 -6.24 -2.19 2.85
CA LEU A 44 -7.17 -2.35 1.73
C LEU A 44 -6.44 -2.50 0.39
N GLY A 45 -5.37 -1.72 0.17
CA GLY A 45 -4.57 -1.79 -1.04
C GLY A 45 -3.81 -3.11 -1.19
N LEU A 46 -3.28 -3.65 -0.09
CA LEU A 46 -2.54 -4.91 -0.08
C LEU A 46 -3.41 -6.11 -0.48
N GLN A 47 -4.71 -6.06 -0.18
CA GLN A 47 -5.67 -7.10 -0.60
C GLN A 47 -5.87 -7.16 -2.13
N LEU A 48 -5.48 -6.12 -2.86
CA LEU A 48 -5.55 -6.10 -4.33
C LEU A 48 -4.37 -6.81 -5.00
N LEU A 49 -3.32 -7.13 -4.25
CA LEU A 49 -2.08 -7.58 -4.84
C LEU A 49 -2.11 -9.06 -5.24
N ASP A 50 -1.73 -9.29 -6.49
CA ASP A 50 -1.30 -10.55 -7.06
C ASP A 50 0.17 -10.51 -7.50
N THR A 51 0.68 -11.61 -8.03
CA THR A 51 2.08 -11.78 -8.46
C THR A 51 2.51 -10.88 -9.61
N ASN A 52 1.59 -10.24 -10.33
CA ASN A 52 1.84 -9.30 -11.42
C ASN A 52 1.37 -7.88 -11.07
N SER A 53 1.38 -7.53 -9.79
CA SER A 53 0.93 -6.22 -9.34
C SER A 53 1.81 -5.62 -8.26
N LYS A 54 1.75 -4.30 -8.14
CA LYS A 54 2.44 -3.50 -7.13
C LYS A 54 1.51 -2.46 -6.53
N LEU A 55 1.71 -2.16 -5.25
CA LEU A 55 1.00 -1.12 -4.53
C LEU A 55 1.98 0.00 -4.18
N ILE A 56 1.71 1.21 -4.63
CA ILE A 56 2.48 2.41 -4.36
C ILE A 56 1.71 3.26 -3.34
N MET A 57 2.30 3.44 -2.18
CA MET A 57 1.80 4.28 -1.10
C MET A 57 2.69 5.50 -0.97
N ILE A 58 2.10 6.70 -1.01
CA ILE A 58 2.77 7.94 -0.62
C ILE A 58 2.32 8.32 0.79
N ASN A 59 3.26 8.55 1.70
CA ASN A 59 2.97 8.84 3.10
C ASN A 59 3.83 9.99 3.64
N HIS A 60 3.39 10.63 4.72
CA HIS A 60 4.15 11.70 5.36
C HIS A 60 5.44 11.15 5.99
N LYS A 61 5.40 9.92 6.53
CA LYS A 61 6.54 9.21 7.13
C LYS A 61 6.44 7.72 6.83
N SER A 62 7.57 7.01 6.97
CA SER A 62 7.60 5.55 6.82
C SER A 62 6.63 4.86 7.81
N PRO A 63 5.72 3.98 7.34
CA PRO A 63 4.72 3.33 8.18
C PRO A 63 5.32 2.12 8.93
N GLY A 64 6.28 2.36 9.83
CA GLY A 64 7.03 1.29 10.51
C GLY A 64 6.18 0.24 11.25
N GLY A 65 5.02 0.62 11.78
CA GLY A 65 4.10 -0.31 12.44
C GLY A 65 3.34 -1.26 11.49
N LEU A 66 3.39 -1.01 10.17
CA LEU A 66 2.77 -1.86 9.15
C LEU A 66 3.68 -3.03 8.80
N PHE A 67 4.99 -2.82 8.68
CA PHE A 67 5.90 -3.83 8.12
C PHE A 67 5.85 -5.17 8.86
N PRO A 68 5.91 -5.23 10.21
CA PRO A 68 5.85 -6.51 10.92
C PRO A 68 4.52 -7.26 10.74
N LYS A 69 3.45 -6.57 10.36
CA LYS A 69 2.11 -7.18 10.16
C LYS A 69 1.99 -7.89 8.82
N ILE A 70 2.79 -7.48 7.84
CA ILE A 70 2.64 -7.91 6.43
C ILE A 70 3.89 -8.60 5.89
N GLU A 71 5.02 -8.53 6.61
CA GLU A 71 6.32 -9.05 6.15
C GLU A 71 6.34 -10.55 5.87
N ALA A 72 5.38 -11.33 6.39
CA ALA A 72 5.26 -12.74 6.06
C ALA A 72 4.90 -12.98 4.58
N GLU A 73 4.21 -12.03 3.94
CA GLU A 73 3.61 -12.22 2.61
C GLU A 73 3.99 -11.16 1.60
N PHE A 74 4.39 -9.98 2.06
CA PHE A 74 4.69 -8.86 1.19
C PHE A 74 6.15 -8.44 1.34
N ASP A 75 6.78 -8.18 0.21
CA ASP A 75 8.02 -7.42 0.12
C ASP A 75 7.68 -5.93 0.01
N TYR A 76 8.60 -5.08 0.46
CA TYR A 76 8.45 -3.64 0.37
C TYR A 76 9.78 -2.94 0.07
N GLU A 77 9.70 -1.84 -0.67
CA GLU A 77 10.80 -0.93 -0.96
C GLU A 77 10.41 0.47 -0.48
N VAL A 78 11.26 1.11 0.30
CA VAL A 78 11.03 2.47 0.83
C VAL A 78 11.96 3.45 0.12
N THR A 79 11.43 4.58 -0.32
CA THR A 79 12.20 5.66 -0.92
C THR A 79 11.78 6.99 -0.30
N ASP A 80 12.74 7.71 0.26
CA ASP A 80 12.53 9.09 0.71
C ASP A 80 12.42 10.01 -0.51
N LEU A 81 11.39 10.84 -0.54
CA LEU A 81 11.16 11.83 -1.59
C LEU A 81 11.83 13.16 -1.22
N GLU A 82 12.17 13.96 -2.23
CA GLU A 82 12.87 15.25 -2.04
C GLU A 82 12.11 16.25 -1.16
N ASP A 83 10.78 16.13 -1.09
CA ASP A 83 9.90 16.98 -0.29
C ASP A 83 9.71 16.48 1.16
N GLY A 84 10.46 15.46 1.57
CA GLY A 84 10.42 14.89 2.91
C GLY A 84 9.28 13.89 3.14
N ARG A 85 8.48 13.58 2.11
CA ARG A 85 7.54 12.45 2.14
C ARG A 85 8.25 11.13 1.86
N VAL A 86 7.53 10.03 2.03
CA VAL A 86 8.04 8.68 1.77
C VAL A 86 7.14 7.99 0.76
N GLN A 87 7.75 7.36 -0.23
CA GLN A 87 7.11 6.38 -1.10
C GLN A 87 7.43 4.97 -0.59
N VAL A 88 6.41 4.11 -0.53
CA VAL A 88 6.57 2.68 -0.28
C VAL A 88 5.96 1.90 -1.42
N ILE A 89 6.71 0.98 -2.00
CA ILE A 89 6.24 0.06 -3.04
C ILE A 89 6.13 -1.33 -2.43
N PHE A 90 4.95 -1.93 -2.45
CA PHE A 90 4.70 -3.29 -1.97
C PHE A 90 4.49 -4.26 -3.13
N SER A 91 4.92 -5.50 -2.95
CA SER A 91 4.66 -6.63 -3.86
C SER A 91 4.43 -7.91 -3.08
N ILE A 92 3.61 -8.83 -3.60
CA ILE A 92 3.39 -10.13 -2.97
C ILE A 92 4.58 -11.07 -3.18
N LYS A 93 4.95 -11.83 -2.16
CA LYS A 93 5.96 -12.90 -2.23
C LYS A 93 5.45 -14.07 -3.06
N GLN A 94 6.33 -14.72 -3.82
CA GLN A 94 5.96 -15.86 -4.69
C GLN A 94 5.31 -17.04 -3.93
N ASN A 95 5.59 -17.19 -2.64
CA ASN A 95 5.06 -18.26 -1.78
C ASN A 95 4.23 -17.71 -0.61
N ALA A 96 3.52 -16.59 -0.81
CA ALA A 96 2.70 -15.97 0.23
C ALA A 96 1.69 -16.97 0.81
N ALA A 97 1.71 -17.14 2.13
CA ALA A 97 0.93 -18.16 2.84
C ALA A 97 -0.53 -17.76 3.11
N SER A 98 -0.97 -16.55 2.71
CA SER A 98 -2.33 -16.02 2.97
C SER A 98 -2.69 -16.00 4.47
N THR A 99 -1.76 -15.54 5.29
CA THR A 99 -1.79 -15.47 6.76
C THR A 99 -1.99 -14.06 7.33
N THR A 100 -1.98 -13.02 6.49
CA THR A 100 -1.99 -11.61 6.91
C THR A 100 -3.35 -11.25 7.46
N ASP A 101 -3.39 -10.80 8.72
CA ASP A 101 -4.61 -10.34 9.36
C ASP A 101 -4.90 -8.88 8.96
N PHE A 102 -5.68 -8.70 7.89
CA PHE A 102 -6.07 -7.38 7.39
C PHE A 102 -6.97 -6.59 8.35
N SER A 103 -7.47 -7.20 9.43
CA SER A 103 -8.20 -6.47 10.47
C SER A 103 -7.28 -5.66 11.39
N GLN A 104 -5.96 -5.89 11.33
CA GLN A 104 -4.94 -5.21 12.15
C GLN A 104 -4.63 -3.78 11.65
N ASN A 105 -5.66 -2.97 11.46
CA ASN A 105 -5.60 -1.62 10.91
C ASN A 105 -5.25 -0.51 11.94
N SER A 106 -4.77 -0.89 13.13
CA SER A 106 -4.36 0.04 14.18
C SER A 106 -2.84 0.03 14.41
N CYS A 107 -2.29 1.23 14.62
CA CYS A 107 -0.92 1.41 15.10
C CYS A 107 -0.93 1.36 16.64
N LYS A 108 -0.26 0.36 17.24
CA LYS A 108 0.20 0.51 18.62
C LYS A 108 1.53 1.26 18.54
N GLY A 109 1.48 2.56 18.85
CA GLY A 109 2.67 3.40 18.98
C GLY A 109 3.47 3.04 20.22
#